data_AF-A0A316U6Q1-F1
#
_entry.id   AF-A0A316U6Q1-F1
#
_cell.length_a   1.000
_cell.length_b   1.000
_cell.length_c   1.000
_cell.angle_alpha   90.00
_cell.angle_beta   90.00
_cell.angle_gamma   90.00
#
_symmetry.space_group_name_H-M   'P 1'
#
loop_
_entity.id
_entity.type
_entity.pdbx_description
1 polymer ?
#
loop_
_entity_poly.entity_id
_entity_poly.type
_entity_poly.pdbx_seq_one_letter_code
_entity_poly.pdbx_strand_id
1 'polypeptide(L)'
;MPTATPIPSSSSSSPRKRTPARHGYYSDAQDTQQQQQQQSSSTSTHITSPSRATSKDEASYASSSATGQGGVEAGEGAEDEDEDWLMSDEEDDVFDRNRIANGQGDEDRGEVGTEEFIAGLGRDMASRESAKVQRTFYDTGYREGITSGKLSTLQQGFDEGFNLSAPVGRTRGELRGQANAASYYLTHYKARSGLTSSTPVGSGGMRRFKDRAANHGTSGGGAADATEEDKENAKEILRSLYSELNSLGVEELLEPDWDAKKHEDEHAGRATDPASMVESEEVKTRREGRLPAISSRLESVLGTVVR
;
A
#
# COMPACT_ATOMS: atom_id res chain seq x y z
N MET A 1 -46.25 -45.22 21.64
CA MET A 1 -45.54 -44.90 22.90
C MET A 1 -44.29 -44.12 22.54
N PRO A 2 -44.33 -42.77 22.50
CA PRO A 2 -43.15 -41.97 22.16
C PRO A 2 -42.20 -41.87 23.36
N THR A 3 -40.96 -42.28 23.14
CA THR A 3 -39.85 -42.24 24.09
C THR A 3 -39.29 -40.82 24.16
N ALA A 4 -39.50 -40.16 25.31
CA ALA A 4 -38.96 -38.83 25.58
C ALA A 4 -37.44 -38.91 25.84
N THR A 5 -36.68 -38.12 25.09
CA THR A 5 -35.23 -37.92 25.28
C THR A 5 -34.99 -36.78 26.28
N PRO A 6 -34.04 -36.90 27.22
CA PRO A 6 -33.79 -35.89 28.24
C PRO A 6 -32.91 -34.74 27.70
N ILE A 7 -33.28 -33.52 28.05
CA ILE A 7 -32.58 -32.27 27.73
C ILE A 7 -31.44 -32.09 28.76
N PRO A 8 -30.19 -31.81 28.35
CA PRO A 8 -29.10 -31.50 29.27
C PRO A 8 -29.22 -30.08 29.82
N SER A 9 -29.11 -29.95 31.15
CA SER A 9 -29.06 -28.70 31.89
C SER A 9 -27.71 -28.00 31.72
N SER A 10 -27.71 -26.84 31.07
CA SER A 10 -26.55 -25.96 30.98
C SER A 10 -26.36 -25.17 32.29
N SER A 11 -25.30 -25.50 33.03
CA SER A 11 -24.85 -24.76 34.20
C SER A 11 -24.16 -23.45 33.78
N SER A 12 -24.79 -22.34 34.14
CA SER A 12 -24.27 -20.99 33.96
C SER A 12 -23.10 -20.72 34.92
N SER A 13 -21.87 -20.79 34.42
CA SER A 13 -20.65 -20.35 35.12
C SER A 13 -20.40 -18.87 34.82
N SER A 14 -20.77 -17.99 35.75
CA SER A 14 -20.51 -16.56 35.67
C SER A 14 -19.03 -16.23 35.94
N PRO A 15 -18.34 -15.45 35.09
CA PRO A 15 -16.99 -15.00 35.38
C PRO A 15 -17.02 -13.84 36.39
N ARG A 16 -16.30 -14.02 37.50
CA ARG A 16 -16.06 -12.98 38.51
C ARG A 16 -15.22 -11.84 37.90
N LYS A 17 -15.81 -10.64 37.82
CA LYS A 17 -15.09 -9.39 37.55
C LYS A 17 -14.10 -9.12 38.69
N ARG A 18 -12.80 -9.26 38.42
CA ARG A 18 -11.73 -8.73 39.27
C ARG A 18 -11.49 -7.28 38.89
N THR A 19 -11.81 -6.36 39.79
CA THR A 19 -11.37 -4.97 39.74
C THR A 19 -9.88 -4.89 40.08
N PRO A 20 -9.02 -4.31 39.22
CA PRO A 20 -7.67 -3.98 39.63
C PRO A 20 -7.68 -2.75 40.54
N ALA A 21 -6.87 -2.83 41.58
CA ALA A 21 -6.66 -1.80 42.58
C ALA A 21 -6.13 -0.51 41.94
N ARG A 22 -6.76 0.59 42.32
CA ARG A 22 -6.40 1.97 42.03
C ARG A 22 -5.07 2.29 42.71
N HIS A 23 -3.96 2.19 41.96
CA HIS A 23 -2.65 2.66 42.39
C HIS A 23 -2.50 4.12 41.95
N GLY A 24 -2.29 5.01 42.92
CA GLY A 24 -2.13 6.44 42.68
C GLY A 24 -0.78 6.73 42.01
N TYR A 25 -0.82 7.50 40.93
CA TYR A 25 0.35 8.14 40.35
C TYR A 25 0.21 9.64 40.56
N TYR A 26 1.04 10.17 41.46
CA TYR A 26 1.44 11.58 41.50
C TYR A 26 2.96 11.56 41.63
N SER A 27 3.65 11.70 40.50
CA SER A 27 4.98 12.34 40.41
C SER A 27 5.47 12.35 38.96
N ASP A 28 6.12 13.47 38.60
CA ASP A 28 7.12 13.63 37.54
C ASP A 28 6.65 13.86 36.11
N ALA A 29 5.99 15.01 35.92
CA ALA A 29 5.95 15.71 34.63
C ALA A 29 7.05 16.78 34.58
N GLN A 30 8.32 16.44 34.36
CA GLN A 30 9.36 17.41 33.93
C GLN A 30 10.53 16.88 33.08
N ASP A 31 10.58 15.61 32.64
CA ASP A 31 11.83 15.07 32.05
C ASP A 31 11.76 14.58 30.58
N THR A 32 10.84 15.12 29.76
CA THR A 32 10.65 14.64 28.37
C THR A 32 11.14 15.58 27.26
N GLN A 33 11.80 16.70 27.57
CA GLN A 33 12.29 17.62 26.53
C GLN A 33 13.77 17.49 26.15
N GLN A 34 14.59 16.66 26.80
CA GLN A 34 16.02 16.50 26.44
C GLN A 34 16.39 15.20 25.70
N GLN A 35 15.46 14.25 25.52
CA GLN A 35 15.79 12.97 24.87
C GLN A 35 15.54 12.91 23.35
N GLN A 36 14.94 13.92 22.74
CA GLN A 36 14.74 13.95 21.28
C GLN A 36 15.96 14.46 20.47
N GLN A 37 17.03 14.93 21.11
CA GLN A 37 18.24 15.37 20.39
C GLN A 37 19.37 14.32 20.32
N GLN A 38 19.21 13.12 20.90
CA GLN A 38 20.29 12.11 20.90
C GLN A 38 20.01 10.84 20.07
N GLN A 39 18.88 10.75 19.36
CA GLN A 39 18.58 9.56 18.53
C GLN A 39 18.94 9.70 17.04
N SER A 40 19.62 10.77 16.64
CA SER A 40 20.23 10.91 15.29
C SER A 40 21.61 10.26 15.20
N SER A 41 21.83 9.11 15.84
CA SER A 41 22.99 8.24 15.60
C SER A 41 22.59 7.04 14.75
N SER A 42 22.59 7.29 13.43
CA SER A 42 23.02 6.37 12.37
C SER A 42 23.09 4.87 12.72
N THR A 43 21.99 4.15 12.50
CA THR A 43 22.06 2.72 12.16
C THR A 43 21.89 2.60 10.65
N SER A 44 22.99 2.86 9.93
CA SER A 44 23.12 2.57 8.49
C SER A 44 23.15 1.05 8.31
N THR A 45 21.99 0.43 8.12
CA THR A 45 21.90 -0.97 7.69
C THR A 45 22.41 -1.07 6.26
N HIS A 46 23.61 -1.63 6.13
CA HIS A 46 24.24 -1.97 4.87
C HIS A 46 23.40 -3.06 4.19
N ILE A 47 22.50 -2.67 3.28
CA ILE A 47 21.81 -3.61 2.40
C ILE A 47 22.81 -4.10 1.36
N THR A 48 23.46 -5.23 1.67
CA THR A 48 24.27 -5.99 0.70
C THR A 48 23.35 -6.49 -0.40
N SER A 49 23.39 -5.81 -1.54
CA SER A 49 22.72 -6.23 -2.76
C SER A 49 23.26 -7.57 -3.23
N PRO A 50 22.42 -8.54 -3.63
CA PRO A 50 22.91 -9.75 -4.27
C PRO A 50 23.46 -9.40 -5.65
N SER A 51 24.74 -9.73 -5.86
CA SER A 51 25.44 -9.62 -7.15
C SER A 51 24.71 -10.44 -8.21
N ARG A 52 23.86 -9.77 -8.99
CA ARG A 52 23.23 -10.31 -10.19
C ARG A 52 24.28 -10.32 -11.30
N ALA A 53 24.81 -11.50 -11.61
CA ALA A 53 25.67 -11.73 -12.76
C ALA A 53 24.95 -11.28 -14.04
N THR A 54 25.47 -10.25 -14.69
CA THR A 54 25.05 -9.80 -16.00
C THR A 54 25.73 -10.67 -17.05
N SER A 55 25.00 -11.66 -17.58
CA SER A 55 25.31 -12.21 -18.89
C SER A 55 25.02 -11.13 -19.93
N LYS A 56 26.06 -10.72 -20.64
CA LYS A 56 25.97 -9.89 -21.85
C LYS A 56 25.26 -10.70 -22.92
N ASP A 57 23.99 -10.39 -23.14
CA ASP A 57 23.34 -10.60 -24.43
C ASP A 57 22.67 -9.28 -24.82
N GLU A 58 23.28 -8.62 -25.80
CA GLU A 58 22.75 -7.45 -26.47
C GLU A 58 21.46 -7.83 -27.19
N ALA A 59 20.33 -7.38 -26.66
CA ALA A 59 19.08 -7.30 -27.41
C ALA A 59 18.62 -5.83 -27.38
N SER A 60 18.72 -5.21 -28.54
CA SER A 60 18.24 -3.87 -28.86
C SER A 60 16.73 -3.75 -28.58
N TYR A 61 16.37 -3.03 -27.52
CA TYR A 61 15.01 -2.55 -27.34
C TYR A 61 14.90 -1.14 -27.92
N ALA A 62 14.20 -1.07 -29.06
CA ALA A 62 13.71 0.17 -29.62
C ALA A 62 12.70 0.79 -28.64
N SER A 63 13.06 1.97 -28.12
CA SER A 63 12.14 2.84 -27.39
C SER A 63 11.19 3.48 -28.39
N SER A 64 10.01 2.90 -28.57
CA SER A 64 8.88 3.57 -29.21
C SER A 64 8.07 4.27 -28.12
N SER A 65 8.31 5.58 -27.96
CA SER A 65 7.45 6.49 -27.22
C SER A 65 6.09 6.57 -27.92
N ALA A 66 5.13 5.76 -27.48
CA ALA A 66 3.74 5.86 -27.89
C ALA A 66 3.10 7.05 -27.16
N THR A 67 3.11 8.21 -27.82
CA THR A 67 2.31 9.37 -27.47
C THR A 67 0.84 9.02 -27.67
N GLY A 68 0.17 8.61 -26.59
CA GLY A 68 -1.28 8.40 -26.58
C GLY A 68 -1.99 9.75 -26.64
N GLN A 69 -2.62 10.04 -27.78
CA GLN A 69 -3.64 11.07 -27.92
C GLN A 69 -4.88 10.65 -27.11
N GLY A 70 -4.98 11.13 -25.88
CA GLY A 70 -6.23 11.15 -25.12
C GLY A 70 -6.95 12.47 -25.39
N GLY A 71 -8.06 12.41 -26.12
CA GLY A 71 -8.97 13.54 -26.31
C GLY A 71 -9.62 13.93 -25.00
N VAL A 72 -9.33 15.15 -24.54
CA VAL A 72 -10.04 15.84 -23.47
C VAL A 72 -11.29 16.45 -24.09
N GLU A 73 -12.44 15.88 -23.75
CA GLU A 73 -13.74 16.53 -23.94
C GLU A 73 -13.79 17.78 -23.06
N ALA A 74 -14.17 18.89 -23.67
CA ALA A 74 -14.33 20.18 -23.03
C ALA A 74 -15.49 20.11 -22.02
N GLY A 75 -15.13 19.96 -20.74
CA GLY A 75 -16.01 20.30 -19.61
C GLY A 75 -15.94 21.79 -19.36
N GLU A 76 -17.01 22.49 -19.69
CA GLU A 76 -17.21 23.92 -19.38
C GLU A 76 -17.43 24.11 -17.87
N GLY A 77 -16.72 25.08 -17.29
CA GLY A 77 -17.24 25.93 -16.21
C GLY A 77 -17.11 25.42 -14.78
N ALA A 78 -15.90 25.48 -14.23
CA ALA A 78 -15.70 25.83 -12.82
C ALA A 78 -14.56 26.84 -12.76
N GLU A 79 -14.93 28.10 -12.54
CA GLU A 79 -14.00 29.20 -12.29
C GLU A 79 -13.46 29.00 -10.87
N ASP A 80 -12.37 28.24 -10.72
CA ASP A 80 -11.64 28.11 -9.47
C ASP A 80 -10.85 29.41 -9.24
N GLU A 81 -11.43 30.32 -8.46
CA GLU A 81 -10.86 31.59 -8.01
C GLU A 81 -9.76 31.41 -6.93
N ASP A 82 -8.89 30.40 -7.06
CA ASP A 82 -7.90 30.04 -6.02
C ASP A 82 -6.46 30.51 -6.32
N GLU A 83 -6.25 31.42 -7.28
CA GLU A 83 -4.90 31.90 -7.66
C GLU A 83 -4.30 32.99 -6.75
N ASP A 84 -5.02 33.45 -5.72
CA ASP A 84 -4.55 34.56 -4.85
C ASP A 84 -3.65 34.14 -3.66
N TRP A 85 -3.18 32.88 -3.63
CA TRP A 85 -2.20 32.41 -2.63
C TRP A 85 -0.74 32.44 -3.11
N LEU A 86 -0.49 32.94 -4.32
CA LEU A 86 0.84 33.39 -4.69
C LEU A 86 1.10 34.72 -3.99
N MET A 87 1.75 34.60 -2.83
CA MET A 87 2.46 35.66 -2.13
C MET A 87 2.76 36.81 -3.09
N SER A 88 2.03 37.90 -2.95
CA SER A 88 2.38 39.16 -3.56
C SER A 88 3.73 39.53 -2.96
N ASP A 89 4.82 39.18 -3.64
CA ASP A 89 6.21 39.50 -3.29
C ASP A 89 6.48 41.03 -3.32
N GLU A 90 5.44 41.85 -3.19
CA GLU A 90 5.43 43.28 -3.45
C GLU A 90 5.49 44.12 -2.15
N GLU A 91 5.62 43.49 -0.97
CA GLU A 91 5.70 44.20 0.32
C GLU A 91 7.08 44.23 1.02
N ASP A 92 8.13 43.60 0.46
CA ASP A 92 9.44 43.54 1.16
C ASP A 92 10.40 44.73 0.88
N ASP A 93 10.02 45.71 0.04
CA ASP A 93 10.90 46.85 -0.33
C ASP A 93 10.71 48.15 0.50
N VAL A 94 9.82 48.16 1.51
CA VAL A 94 9.44 49.42 2.20
C VAL A 94 10.32 49.74 3.44
N PHE A 95 11.08 48.79 3.97
CA PHE A 95 11.77 49.00 5.26
C PHE A 95 13.16 49.65 5.22
N ASP A 96 13.75 49.92 4.04
CA ASP A 96 15.15 50.42 3.97
C ASP A 96 15.31 51.88 3.51
N ARG A 97 14.22 52.63 3.27
CA ARG A 97 14.32 54.06 2.87
C ARG A 97 14.27 55.08 4.00
N ASN A 98 13.85 54.71 5.22
CA ASN A 98 13.61 55.70 6.27
C ASN A 98 14.79 55.95 7.22
N ARG A 99 15.99 55.38 6.96
CA ARG A 99 17.17 55.57 7.83
C ARG A 99 18.24 56.53 7.31
N ILE A 100 18.09 57.08 6.10
CA ILE A 100 19.03 58.08 5.55
C ILE A 100 18.53 59.53 5.72
N ALA A 101 17.25 59.73 6.10
CA ALA A 101 16.64 61.07 6.11
C ALA A 101 16.72 61.85 7.44
N ASN A 102 17.30 61.30 8.52
CA ASN A 102 17.51 62.03 9.79
C ASN A 102 18.99 62.33 10.06
N GLY A 103 19.75 62.65 9.01
CA GLY A 103 21.09 63.23 9.08
C GLY A 103 21.03 64.75 8.92
N GLN A 104 20.37 65.46 9.84
CA GLN A 104 20.23 66.91 9.81
C GLN A 104 20.06 67.42 11.25
N GLY A 105 20.97 68.16 11.87
CA GLY A 105 22.36 68.49 11.61
C GLY A 105 22.93 69.01 12.92
N ASP A 106 24.25 68.89 13.12
CA ASP A 106 25.00 69.69 14.09
C ASP A 106 26.48 69.60 13.69
N GLU A 107 26.98 70.68 13.09
CA GLU A 107 28.38 70.87 12.76
C GLU A 107 29.16 71.27 14.03
N ASP A 108 29.39 70.34 14.94
CA ASP A 108 30.42 70.53 15.97
C ASP A 108 31.66 69.71 15.62
N ARG A 109 32.70 70.41 15.16
CA ARG A 109 34.00 69.89 14.71
C ARG A 109 34.80 69.43 15.93
N GLY A 110 34.43 68.28 16.47
CA GLY A 110 35.32 67.42 17.23
C GLY A 110 36.14 66.56 16.26
N GLU A 111 37.46 66.69 16.30
CA GLU A 111 38.41 65.77 15.65
C GLU A 111 38.34 64.42 16.39
N VAL A 112 37.32 63.62 16.08
CA VAL A 112 37.10 62.30 16.67
C VAL A 112 37.89 61.27 15.86
N GLY A 113 38.75 60.54 16.57
CA GLY A 113 39.73 59.61 16.01
C GLY A 113 39.14 58.65 14.96
N THR A 114 39.77 58.65 13.79
CA THR A 114 39.43 57.82 12.63
C THR A 114 39.52 56.31 12.88
N GLU A 115 40.06 55.87 14.02
CA GLU A 115 40.19 54.45 14.36
C GLU A 115 38.91 53.82 14.91
N GLU A 116 38.04 54.59 15.58
CA GLU A 116 36.79 54.05 16.16
C GLU A 116 35.70 53.85 15.09
N PHE A 117 35.73 54.64 14.01
CA PHE A 117 34.78 54.56 12.91
C PHE A 117 34.98 53.31 12.03
N ILE A 118 36.23 52.88 11.82
CA ILE A 118 36.54 51.67 11.05
C ILE A 118 36.11 50.41 11.83
N ALA A 119 36.24 50.42 13.16
CA ALA A 119 35.76 49.33 14.01
C ALA A 119 34.22 49.22 14.05
N GLY A 120 33.51 50.34 13.89
CA GLY A 120 32.04 50.38 13.79
C GLY A 120 31.49 49.77 12.49
N LEU A 121 32.14 50.02 11.35
CA LEU A 121 31.73 49.47 10.05
C LEU A 121 31.85 47.93 9.99
N GLY A 122 32.88 47.37 10.63
CA GLY A 122 33.03 45.91 10.73
C GLY A 122 31.94 45.24 11.56
N ARG A 123 31.42 45.91 12.60
CA ARG A 123 30.31 45.41 13.42
C ARG A 123 28.97 45.46 12.67
N ASP A 124 28.74 46.49 11.86
CA ASP A 124 27.50 46.60 11.06
C ASP A 124 27.46 45.52 9.96
N MET A 125 28.59 45.26 9.28
CA MET A 125 28.70 44.18 8.30
C MET A 125 28.47 42.79 8.92
N ALA A 126 29.11 42.51 10.07
CA ALA A 126 28.92 41.24 10.77
C ALA A 126 27.46 41.05 11.24
N SER A 127 26.79 42.13 11.69
CA SER A 127 25.39 42.07 12.09
C SER A 127 24.46 41.78 10.91
N ARG A 128 24.72 42.38 9.73
CA ARG A 128 23.95 42.13 8.51
C ARG A 128 24.15 40.70 7.99
N GLU A 129 25.38 40.21 8.00
CA GLU A 129 25.69 38.84 7.62
C GLU A 129 25.02 37.84 8.57
N SER A 130 25.07 38.09 9.88
CA SER A 130 24.37 37.27 10.87
C SER A 130 22.86 37.23 10.64
N ALA A 131 22.23 38.37 10.36
CA ALA A 131 20.80 38.44 10.05
C ALA A 131 20.45 37.68 8.78
N LYS A 132 21.28 37.78 7.73
CA LYS A 132 21.11 37.04 6.48
C LYS A 132 21.23 35.53 6.67
N VAL A 133 22.24 35.07 7.41
CA VAL A 133 22.42 33.65 7.74
C VAL A 133 21.24 33.13 8.53
N GLN A 134 20.76 33.90 9.52
CA GLN A 134 19.62 33.53 10.33
C GLN A 134 18.32 33.43 9.51
N ARG A 135 18.04 34.39 8.62
CA ARG A 135 16.89 34.31 7.70
C ARG A 135 16.97 33.07 6.82
N THR A 136 18.14 32.84 6.20
CA THR A 136 18.36 31.66 5.35
C THR A 136 18.17 30.35 6.12
N PHE A 137 18.61 30.29 7.38
CA PHE A 137 18.44 29.11 8.24
C PHE A 137 16.97 28.84 8.55
N TYR A 138 16.17 29.88 8.84
CA TYR A 138 14.74 29.71 9.08
C TYR A 138 13.98 29.30 7.82
N ASP A 139 14.24 29.96 6.69
CA ASP A 139 13.54 29.66 5.43
C ASP A 139 13.89 28.25 4.94
N THR A 140 15.18 27.90 4.96
CA THR A 140 15.66 26.58 4.56
C THR A 140 15.16 25.51 5.52
N GLY A 141 15.28 25.73 6.84
CA GLY A 141 14.84 24.77 7.85
C GLY A 141 13.33 24.54 7.84
N TYR A 142 12.53 25.59 7.61
CA TYR A 142 11.07 25.46 7.48
C TYR A 142 10.70 24.66 6.22
N ARG A 143 11.31 24.98 5.08
CA ARG A 143 11.06 24.26 3.82
C ARG A 143 11.47 22.79 3.91
N GLU A 144 12.65 22.51 4.47
CA GLU A 144 13.14 21.15 4.69
C GLU A 144 12.27 20.39 5.70
N GLY A 145 11.81 21.07 6.76
CA GLY A 145 10.89 20.51 7.76
C GLY A 145 9.55 20.09 7.15
N ILE A 146 8.94 20.95 6.33
CA ILE A 146 7.70 20.61 5.61
C ILE A 146 7.93 19.45 4.65
N THR A 147 9.02 19.50 3.88
CA THR A 147 9.29 18.49 2.85
C THR A 147 9.54 17.12 3.49
N SER A 148 10.36 17.08 4.54
CA SER A 148 10.65 15.84 5.29
C SER A 148 9.41 15.31 6.01
N GLY A 149 8.60 16.18 6.61
CA GLY A 149 7.33 15.80 7.23
C GLY A 149 6.37 15.17 6.23
N LYS A 150 6.14 15.84 5.08
CA LYS A 150 5.29 15.33 4.00
C LYS A 150 5.77 13.97 3.47
N LEU A 151 7.08 13.82 3.24
CA LEU A 151 7.66 12.57 2.77
C LEU A 151 7.46 11.45 3.80
N SER A 152 7.66 11.75 5.09
CA SER A 152 7.49 10.79 6.18
C SER A 152 6.05 10.29 6.28
N THR A 153 5.07 11.20 6.25
CA THR A 153 3.65 10.83 6.34
C THR A 153 3.16 10.11 5.09
N LEU A 154 3.65 10.52 3.91
CA LEU A 154 3.29 9.88 2.63
C LEU A 154 3.79 8.43 2.58
N GLN A 155 5.05 8.20 2.96
CA GLN A 155 5.61 6.86 2.97
C GLN A 155 4.88 5.97 3.97
N GLN A 156 4.58 6.49 5.16
CA GLN A 156 3.81 5.74 6.16
C GLN A 156 2.42 5.35 5.62
N GLY A 157 1.67 6.29 5.05
CA GLY A 157 0.34 6.00 4.47
C GLY A 157 0.41 5.00 3.31
N PHE A 158 1.45 5.09 2.47
CA PHE A 158 1.68 4.09 1.42
C PHE A 158 1.95 2.70 2.00
N ASP A 159 2.82 2.58 3.00
CA ASP A 159 3.17 1.30 3.61
C ASP A 159 1.96 0.66 4.30
N GLU A 160 1.15 1.45 5.00
CA GLU A 160 -0.11 1.02 5.62
C GLU A 160 -1.09 0.50 4.55
N GLY A 161 -1.35 1.29 3.50
CA GLY A 161 -2.22 0.90 2.40
C GLY A 161 -1.72 -0.33 1.63
N PHE A 162 -0.40 -0.44 1.43
CA PHE A 162 0.22 -1.59 0.77
C PHE A 162 0.08 -2.86 1.61
N ASN A 163 0.32 -2.78 2.92
CA ASN A 163 0.19 -3.92 3.83
C ASN A 163 -1.24 -4.45 3.91
N LEU A 164 -2.24 -3.57 3.81
CA LEU A 164 -3.65 -3.95 3.77
C LEU A 164 -4.05 -4.56 2.41
N SER A 165 -3.70 -3.90 1.31
CA SER A 165 -4.19 -4.26 -0.03
C SER A 165 -3.41 -5.39 -0.71
N ALA A 166 -2.09 -5.47 -0.50
CA ALA A 166 -1.24 -6.41 -1.23
C ALA A 166 -1.59 -7.90 -0.94
N PRO A 167 -1.82 -8.34 0.31
CA PRO A 167 -2.21 -9.72 0.58
C PRO A 167 -3.53 -10.10 -0.10
N VAL A 168 -4.54 -9.22 -0.01
CA VAL A 168 -5.87 -9.42 -0.61
C VAL A 168 -5.79 -9.46 -2.14
N GLY A 169 -5.00 -8.56 -2.74
CA GLY A 169 -4.76 -8.56 -4.19
C GLY A 169 -4.07 -9.84 -4.66
N ARG A 170 -3.10 -10.35 -3.90
CA ARG A 170 -2.39 -11.60 -4.22
C ARG A 170 -3.33 -12.81 -4.17
N THR A 171 -4.11 -12.97 -3.10
CA THR A 171 -5.03 -14.11 -2.96
C THR A 171 -6.10 -14.10 -4.05
N ARG A 172 -6.68 -12.94 -4.36
CA ARG A 172 -7.62 -12.79 -5.48
C ARG A 172 -6.96 -13.14 -6.83
N GLY A 173 -5.75 -12.65 -7.06
CA GLY A 173 -4.98 -12.94 -8.27
C GLY A 173 -4.67 -14.43 -8.43
N GLU A 174 -4.32 -15.09 -7.34
CA GLU A 174 -4.07 -16.53 -7.29
C GLU A 174 -5.33 -17.32 -7.66
N LEU A 175 -6.48 -17.03 -7.02
CA LEU A 175 -7.75 -17.69 -7.33
C LEU A 175 -8.16 -17.50 -8.79
N ARG A 176 -7.93 -16.31 -9.36
CA ARG A 176 -8.19 -16.04 -10.78
C ARG A 176 -7.28 -16.87 -11.68
N GLY A 177 -6.00 -17.00 -11.33
CA GLY A 177 -5.04 -17.83 -12.05
C GLY A 177 -5.44 -19.30 -12.04
N GLN A 178 -5.81 -19.83 -10.86
CA GLN A 178 -6.27 -21.20 -10.67
C GLN A 178 -7.56 -21.48 -11.47
N ALA A 179 -8.56 -20.60 -11.40
CA ALA A 179 -9.80 -20.76 -12.15
C ALA A 179 -9.56 -20.74 -13.69
N ASN A 180 -8.67 -19.88 -14.17
CA ASN A 180 -8.35 -19.80 -15.59
C ASN A 180 -7.57 -21.03 -16.07
N ALA A 181 -6.62 -21.52 -15.26
CA ALA A 181 -5.89 -22.76 -15.54
C ALA A 181 -6.83 -23.98 -15.58
N ALA A 182 -7.80 -24.06 -14.65
CA ALA A 182 -8.80 -25.12 -14.63
C ALA A 182 -9.70 -25.09 -15.88
N SER A 183 -10.14 -23.90 -16.28
CA SER A 183 -10.95 -23.69 -17.49
C SER A 183 -10.18 -24.09 -18.75
N TYR A 184 -8.90 -23.70 -18.86
CA TYR A 184 -8.02 -24.11 -19.95
C TYR A 184 -7.82 -25.63 -20.01
N TYR A 185 -7.61 -26.26 -18.85
CA TYR A 185 -7.49 -27.71 -18.78
C TYR A 185 -8.76 -28.39 -19.30
N LEU A 186 -9.94 -28.04 -18.79
CA LEU A 186 -11.23 -28.63 -19.19
C LEU A 186 -11.60 -28.43 -20.68
N THR A 187 -11.10 -27.36 -21.30
CA THR A 187 -11.34 -27.08 -22.72
C THR A 187 -10.38 -27.86 -23.63
N HIS A 188 -9.12 -28.02 -23.22
CA HIS A 188 -8.08 -28.62 -24.06
C HIS A 188 -7.77 -30.10 -23.75
N TYR A 189 -8.29 -30.67 -22.65
CA TYR A 189 -7.99 -32.06 -22.25
C TYR A 189 -8.47 -33.11 -23.28
N LYS A 190 -9.55 -32.81 -24.01
CA LYS A 190 -10.14 -33.71 -25.02
C LYS A 190 -9.23 -33.98 -26.22
N ALA A 191 -8.22 -33.13 -26.47
CA ALA A 191 -7.31 -33.27 -27.60
C ALA A 191 -6.18 -34.30 -27.37
N ARG A 192 -5.89 -34.68 -26.11
CA ARG A 192 -4.75 -35.56 -25.78
C ARG A 192 -5.13 -37.01 -25.48
N SER A 193 -6.35 -37.30 -25.01
CA SER A 193 -6.77 -38.68 -24.71
C SER A 193 -6.92 -39.57 -25.95
N GLY A 194 -7.01 -38.98 -27.14
CA GLY A 194 -7.05 -39.70 -28.41
C GLY A 194 -5.69 -40.18 -28.95
N LEU A 195 -4.56 -39.79 -28.33
CA LEU A 195 -3.23 -40.25 -28.75
C LEU A 195 -2.94 -41.62 -28.12
N THR A 196 -3.76 -42.61 -28.46
CA THR A 196 -3.44 -44.01 -28.18
C THR A 196 -2.13 -44.32 -28.89
N SER A 197 -1.18 -44.78 -28.09
CA SER A 197 0.11 -45.32 -28.45
C SER A 197 0.04 -46.36 -29.58
N SER A 198 -0.03 -45.93 -30.84
CA SER A 198 0.56 -46.69 -31.93
C SER A 198 2.04 -46.30 -31.96
N THR A 199 2.83 -46.87 -31.05
CA THR A 199 4.29 -46.93 -31.23
C THR A 199 4.53 -47.69 -32.53
N PRO A 200 5.07 -47.07 -33.60
CA PRO A 200 5.67 -47.84 -34.65
C PRO A 200 6.85 -48.58 -34.02
N VAL A 201 6.79 -49.91 -34.06
CA VAL A 201 7.93 -50.79 -33.79
C VAL A 201 8.99 -50.48 -34.86
N GLY A 202 9.82 -49.47 -34.58
CA GLY A 202 10.96 -49.05 -35.39
C GLY A 202 12.24 -49.48 -34.68
N SER A 203 12.81 -50.57 -35.18
CA SER A 203 14.04 -51.21 -34.70
C SER A 203 15.25 -50.28 -34.67
N GLY A 204 16.07 -50.41 -33.64
CA GLY A 204 17.52 -50.15 -33.73
C GLY A 204 18.04 -49.04 -32.83
N GLY A 205 18.59 -49.41 -31.67
CA GLY A 205 19.21 -48.43 -30.79
C GLY A 205 19.71 -48.98 -29.46
N MET A 206 20.64 -49.92 -29.53
CA MET A 206 21.31 -50.58 -28.42
C MET A 206 21.91 -49.60 -27.40
N ARG A 207 21.32 -49.46 -26.20
CA ARG A 207 22.05 -49.05 -24.99
C ARG A 207 21.56 -49.83 -23.77
N ARG A 208 22.43 -50.71 -23.31
CA ARG A 208 22.27 -51.54 -22.11
C ARG A 208 22.48 -50.65 -20.89
N PHE A 209 21.42 -50.37 -20.13
CA PHE A 209 21.55 -50.17 -18.69
C PHE A 209 20.69 -51.22 -18.00
N LYS A 210 21.41 -52.04 -17.24
CA LYS A 210 21.03 -53.31 -16.70
C LYS A 210 20.78 -53.10 -15.21
N ASP A 211 19.62 -53.57 -14.77
CA ASP A 211 19.27 -53.95 -13.40
C ASP A 211 19.06 -52.83 -12.35
N ARG A 212 17.80 -52.42 -12.18
CA ARG A 212 17.17 -52.35 -10.84
C ARG A 212 15.67 -52.59 -10.94
N ALA A 213 15.33 -53.87 -11.02
CA ALA A 213 13.98 -54.37 -10.85
C ALA A 213 13.57 -54.26 -9.37
N ALA A 214 12.58 -53.43 -9.09
CA ALA A 214 11.69 -53.55 -7.95
C ALA A 214 10.33 -53.01 -8.37
N ASN A 215 9.60 -53.86 -9.08
CA ASN A 215 8.16 -54.09 -8.99
C ASN A 215 7.41 -53.13 -8.04
N HIS A 216 7.02 -51.95 -8.54
CA HIS A 216 5.90 -51.20 -7.96
C HIS A 216 4.73 -51.39 -8.90
N GLY A 217 3.81 -52.27 -8.50
CA GLY A 217 2.54 -52.47 -9.17
C GLY A 217 1.83 -51.13 -9.28
N THR A 218 1.88 -50.55 -10.48
CA THR A 218 0.95 -49.52 -10.93
C THR A 218 -0.41 -50.20 -11.02
N SER A 219 -1.08 -50.33 -9.87
CA SER A 219 -2.52 -50.44 -9.81
C SER A 219 -3.04 -49.15 -10.42
N GLY A 220 -3.21 -49.17 -11.74
CA GLY A 220 -4.00 -48.19 -12.47
C GLY A 220 -5.42 -48.30 -11.95
N GLY A 221 -5.67 -47.62 -10.83
CA GLY A 221 -7.02 -47.17 -10.51
C GLY A 221 -7.43 -46.35 -11.71
N GLY A 222 -8.30 -46.91 -12.53
CA GLY A 222 -8.97 -46.15 -13.56
C GLY A 222 -9.65 -45.01 -12.84
N ALA A 223 -9.05 -43.82 -12.92
CA ALA A 223 -9.73 -42.56 -12.69
C ALA A 223 -11.02 -42.70 -13.49
N ALA A 224 -12.14 -42.81 -12.78
CA ALA A 224 -13.43 -42.96 -13.41
C ALA A 224 -13.64 -41.67 -14.16
N ASP A 225 -13.38 -41.70 -15.47
CA ASP A 225 -13.38 -40.52 -16.34
C ASP A 225 -14.67 -39.74 -16.05
N ALA A 226 -14.50 -38.55 -15.45
CA ALA A 226 -15.62 -37.72 -15.05
C ALA A 226 -16.60 -37.62 -16.23
N THR A 227 -17.89 -37.77 -15.94
CA THR A 227 -18.89 -37.81 -17.01
C THR A 227 -18.84 -36.50 -17.79
N GLU A 228 -19.20 -36.52 -19.08
CA GLU A 228 -19.23 -35.27 -19.86
C GLU A 228 -20.18 -34.23 -19.24
N GLU A 229 -21.24 -34.68 -18.56
CA GLU A 229 -22.15 -33.85 -17.78
C GLU A 229 -21.43 -33.15 -16.60
N ASP A 230 -20.62 -33.88 -15.82
CA ASP A 230 -19.80 -33.31 -14.74
C ASP A 230 -18.83 -32.25 -15.26
N LYS A 231 -18.23 -32.50 -16.44
CA LYS A 231 -17.29 -31.56 -17.09
C LYS A 231 -18.01 -30.30 -17.57
N GLU A 232 -19.23 -30.41 -18.10
CA GLU A 232 -20.03 -29.25 -18.50
C GLU A 232 -20.47 -28.42 -17.31
N ASN A 233 -20.96 -29.06 -16.25
CA ASN A 233 -21.30 -28.40 -14.99
C ASN A 233 -20.08 -27.69 -14.37
N ALA A 234 -18.92 -28.35 -14.35
CA ALA A 234 -17.67 -27.73 -13.88
C ALA A 234 -17.30 -26.47 -14.68
N LYS A 235 -17.50 -26.47 -16.01
CA LYS A 235 -17.26 -25.28 -16.85
C LYS A 235 -18.21 -24.14 -16.50
N GLU A 236 -19.48 -24.41 -16.25
CA GLU A 236 -20.46 -23.39 -15.85
C GLU A 236 -20.10 -22.78 -14.49
N ILE A 237 -19.76 -23.62 -13.50
CA ILE A 237 -19.34 -23.13 -12.18
C ILE A 237 -18.07 -22.28 -12.31
N LEU A 238 -17.07 -22.70 -13.09
CA LEU A 238 -15.85 -21.90 -13.30
C LEU A 238 -16.13 -20.56 -13.98
N ARG A 239 -17.04 -20.49 -14.95
CA ARG A 239 -17.45 -19.21 -15.57
C ARG A 239 -18.12 -18.29 -14.55
N SER A 240 -19.00 -18.84 -13.72
CA SER A 240 -19.64 -18.09 -12.63
C SER A 240 -18.63 -17.59 -11.60
N LEU A 241 -17.69 -18.44 -11.16
CA LEU A 241 -16.62 -18.05 -10.23
C LEU A 241 -15.72 -16.98 -10.84
N TYR A 242 -15.40 -17.09 -12.12
CA TYR A 242 -14.60 -16.09 -12.81
C TYR A 242 -15.31 -14.74 -12.92
N SER A 243 -16.62 -14.74 -13.26
CA SER A 243 -17.38 -13.48 -13.28
C SER A 243 -17.47 -12.85 -11.90
N GLU A 244 -17.67 -13.66 -10.86
CA GLU A 244 -17.70 -13.22 -9.47
C GLU A 244 -16.35 -12.61 -9.03
N LEU A 245 -15.24 -13.29 -9.31
CA LEU A 245 -13.87 -12.79 -9.06
C LEU A 245 -13.55 -11.50 -9.83
N ASN A 246 -14.11 -11.34 -11.03
CA ASN A 246 -13.90 -10.16 -11.85
C ASN A 246 -14.74 -8.97 -11.37
N SER A 247 -15.96 -9.22 -10.86
CA SER A 247 -16.79 -8.18 -10.23
C SER A 247 -16.30 -7.75 -8.86
N LEU A 248 -15.58 -8.62 -8.14
CA LEU A 248 -15.01 -8.32 -6.82
C LEU A 248 -13.92 -7.23 -6.94
N GLY A 249 -14.29 -6.00 -6.62
CA GLY A 249 -13.37 -4.86 -6.48
C GLY A 249 -12.48 -4.98 -5.25
N VAL A 250 -11.46 -4.12 -5.18
CA VAL A 250 -10.63 -3.99 -3.97
C VAL A 250 -11.45 -3.33 -2.86
N GLU A 251 -12.34 -2.43 -3.25
CA GLU A 251 -13.27 -1.66 -2.43
C GLU A 251 -14.27 -2.58 -1.71
N GLU A 252 -14.66 -3.69 -2.34
CA GLU A 252 -15.55 -4.69 -1.73
C GLU A 252 -14.81 -5.63 -0.77
N LEU A 253 -13.48 -5.73 -0.86
CA LEU A 253 -12.64 -6.67 -0.12
C LEU A 253 -11.86 -6.03 1.04
N LEU A 254 -11.63 -4.72 0.98
CA LEU A 254 -11.00 -3.95 2.05
C LEU A 254 -12.04 -3.25 2.94
N GLU A 255 -11.60 -2.92 4.14
CA GLU A 255 -12.32 -2.00 5.02
C GLU A 255 -12.34 -0.61 4.37
N PRO A 256 -13.51 0.07 4.32
CA PRO A 256 -13.57 1.47 3.93
C PRO A 256 -12.66 2.29 4.83
N ASP A 257 -11.95 3.27 4.25
CA ASP A 257 -11.22 4.25 5.02
C ASP A 257 -12.21 5.23 5.67
N TRP A 258 -12.60 4.92 6.90
CA TRP A 258 -13.54 5.71 7.67
C TRP A 258 -13.02 7.11 8.00
N ASP A 259 -11.70 7.26 8.12
CA ASP A 259 -11.07 8.55 8.40
C ASP A 259 -11.15 9.44 7.16
N ALA A 260 -10.85 8.90 5.97
CA ALA A 260 -11.04 9.61 4.71
C ALA A 260 -12.51 9.99 4.47
N LYS A 261 -13.44 9.06 4.72
CA LYS A 261 -14.89 9.32 4.57
C LYS A 261 -15.39 10.40 5.53
N LYS A 262 -14.92 10.37 6.78
CA LYS A 262 -15.24 11.40 7.77
C LYS A 262 -14.74 12.76 7.32
N HIS A 263 -13.50 12.81 6.84
CA HIS A 263 -12.90 14.06 6.35
C HIS A 263 -13.68 14.60 5.13
N GLU A 264 -14.10 13.74 4.19
CA GLU A 264 -14.95 14.12 3.06
C GLU A 264 -16.31 14.69 3.52
N ASP A 265 -16.97 14.04 4.48
CA ASP A 265 -18.23 14.53 5.05
C ASP A 265 -18.06 15.90 5.75
N GLU A 266 -16.93 16.11 6.45
CA GLU A 266 -16.57 17.40 7.07
C GLU A 266 -16.45 18.51 6.02
N HIS A 267 -15.82 18.23 4.87
CA HIS A 267 -15.74 19.18 3.75
C HIS A 267 -17.09 19.43 3.09
N ALA A 268 -17.94 18.41 2.99
CA ALA A 268 -19.29 18.54 2.46
C ALA A 268 -20.25 19.29 3.39
N GLY A 269 -19.80 19.68 4.60
CA GLY A 269 -20.66 20.31 5.62
C GLY A 269 -21.76 19.37 6.12
N ARG A 270 -21.62 18.06 5.89
CA ARG A 270 -22.61 17.06 6.29
C ARG A 270 -22.25 16.57 7.69
N ALA A 271 -23.19 16.66 8.62
CA ALA A 271 -22.99 16.03 9.91
C ALA A 271 -22.93 14.50 9.72
N THR A 272 -21.75 13.91 9.88
CA THR A 272 -21.58 12.45 9.86
C THR A 272 -22.31 11.85 11.05
N ASP A 273 -23.31 11.01 10.78
CA ASP A 273 -23.93 10.20 11.83
C ASP A 273 -22.90 9.14 12.27
N PRO A 274 -22.48 9.09 13.54
CA PRO A 274 -21.52 8.09 14.01
C PRO A 274 -22.02 6.65 13.79
N ALA A 275 -23.33 6.42 13.69
CA ALA A 275 -23.88 5.11 13.35
C ALA A 275 -23.63 4.73 11.88
N SER A 276 -23.47 5.71 10.99
CA SER A 276 -23.13 5.48 9.58
C SER A 276 -21.64 5.20 9.34
N MET A 277 -20.81 5.43 10.35
CA MET A 277 -19.36 5.15 10.32
C MET A 277 -19.01 3.74 10.78
N VAL A 278 -19.96 3.00 11.34
CA VAL A 278 -19.73 1.62 11.77
C VAL A 278 -20.25 0.72 10.67
N GLU A 279 -19.34 -0.01 10.01
CA GLU A 279 -19.74 -1.09 9.14
C GLU A 279 -20.58 -2.09 9.94
N SER A 280 -21.76 -2.45 9.42
CA SER A 280 -22.52 -3.54 10.03
C SER A 280 -21.66 -4.81 10.04
N GLU A 281 -21.62 -5.51 11.17
CA GLU A 281 -20.95 -6.80 11.33
C GLU A 281 -21.34 -7.80 10.23
N GLU A 282 -22.57 -7.69 9.71
CA GLU A 282 -23.04 -8.52 8.59
C GLU A 282 -22.30 -8.24 7.28
N VAL A 283 -21.95 -6.98 7.02
CA VAL A 283 -21.21 -6.58 5.81
C VAL A 283 -19.75 -6.99 5.96
N LYS A 284 -19.16 -6.75 7.13
CA LYS A 284 -17.79 -7.17 7.45
C LYS A 284 -17.60 -8.69 7.31
N THR A 285 -18.47 -9.48 7.93
CA THR A 285 -18.42 -10.95 7.83
C THR A 285 -18.65 -11.45 6.42
N ARG A 286 -19.56 -10.82 5.66
CA ARG A 286 -19.76 -11.13 4.23
C ARG A 286 -18.48 -10.87 3.44
N ARG A 287 -17.84 -9.72 3.63
CA ARG A 287 -16.60 -9.35 2.93
C ARG A 287 -15.48 -10.35 3.21
N GLU A 288 -15.18 -10.60 4.48
CA GLU A 288 -14.12 -11.51 4.89
C GLU A 288 -14.38 -12.96 4.45
N GLY A 289 -15.66 -13.37 4.41
CA GLY A 289 -16.06 -14.72 4.00
C GLY A 289 -16.07 -14.97 2.49
N ARG A 290 -16.04 -13.94 1.64
CA ARG A 290 -16.18 -14.11 0.18
C ARG A 290 -15.01 -14.83 -0.47
N LEU A 291 -13.76 -14.42 -0.19
CA LEU A 291 -12.59 -15.09 -0.78
C LEU A 291 -12.45 -16.55 -0.33
N PRO A 292 -12.59 -16.90 0.96
CA PRO A 292 -12.61 -18.30 1.40
C PRO A 292 -13.74 -19.10 0.75
N ALA A 293 -14.95 -18.53 0.63
CA ALA A 293 -16.08 -19.21 0.00
C ALA A 293 -15.81 -19.52 -1.48
N ILE A 294 -15.22 -18.58 -2.22
CA ILE A 294 -14.80 -18.78 -3.61
C ILE A 294 -13.70 -19.84 -3.70
N SER A 295 -12.72 -19.81 -2.79
CA SER A 295 -11.65 -20.81 -2.71
C SER A 295 -12.20 -22.21 -2.51
N SER A 296 -13.09 -22.41 -1.52
CA SER A 296 -13.70 -23.72 -1.27
C SER A 296 -14.55 -24.22 -2.44
N ARG A 297 -15.27 -23.33 -3.13
CA ARG A 297 -16.02 -23.69 -4.35
C ARG A 297 -15.07 -24.12 -5.47
N LEU A 298 -13.96 -23.40 -5.66
CA LEU A 298 -12.96 -23.73 -6.67
C LEU A 298 -12.28 -25.07 -6.38
N GLU A 299 -11.86 -25.31 -5.14
CA GLU A 299 -11.29 -26.58 -4.69
C GLU A 299 -12.27 -27.75 -4.88
N SER A 300 -13.56 -27.52 -4.60
CA SER A 300 -14.59 -28.54 -4.84
C SER A 300 -14.70 -28.91 -6.32
N VAL A 301 -14.64 -27.92 -7.22
CA VAL A 301 -14.70 -28.17 -8.67
C VAL A 301 -13.41 -28.84 -9.17
N LEU A 302 -12.25 -28.45 -8.65
CA LEU A 302 -11.00 -29.12 -8.98
C LEU A 302 -11.01 -30.58 -8.50
N GLY A 303 -11.58 -30.84 -7.32
CA GLY A 303 -11.71 -32.17 -6.76
C GLY A 303 -12.65 -33.08 -7.56
N THR A 304 -13.66 -32.55 -8.25
CA THR A 304 -14.52 -33.36 -9.13
C THR A 304 -13.87 -33.63 -10.48
N VAL A 305 -13.05 -32.71 -11.00
CA VAL A 305 -12.41 -32.81 -12.31
C VAL A 305 -11.14 -33.69 -12.31
N VAL A 306 -10.40 -33.71 -11.20
CA VAL A 306 -9.08 -34.39 -11.11
C VAL A 306 -9.18 -35.85 -10.63
N ARG A 307 -10.33 -36.27 -10.09
CA ARG A 307 -10.56 -37.67 -9.69
C ARG A 307 -10.76 -38.59 -10.89
#